data_AF-A0A923PTR3-F1
#
_entry.id   AF-A0A923PTR3-F1
#
_cell.length_a   1.000
_cell.length_b   1.000
_cell.length_c   1.000
_cell.angle_alpha   90.00
_cell.angle_beta   90.00
_cell.angle_gamma   90.00
#
_symmetry.space_group_name_H-M   'P 1'
#
loop_
_entity.id
_entity.type
_entity.pdbx_description
1 polymer ?
#
loop_
_entity_poly.entity_id
_entity_poly.type
_entity_poly.pdbx_seq_one_letter_code
_entity_poly.pdbx_strand_id
1 'polypeptide(L)'
;MSLNRFEQRVFDYWQGHRDERQFWQEKVRALVKTLGDDHAAATRLDGEFWRYYVERSGVVPVFKDAARHEGLQRTSMKNLAELVIRVWVEPRPKKKKAEEGAGMLPGF
;
A
#
# COMPACT_ATOMS: atom_id res chain seq x y z
N MET A 1 9.50 -1.65 7.74
CA MET A 1 9.93 -0.89 6.55
C MET A 1 9.87 0.57 6.91
N SER A 2 10.91 1.33 6.57
CA SER A 2 10.90 2.78 6.72
C SER A 2 10.31 3.41 5.45
N LEU A 3 9.50 4.44 5.60
CA LEU A 3 8.97 5.21 4.47
C LEU A 3 10.04 6.17 3.96
N ASN A 4 10.12 6.35 2.64
CA ASN A 4 10.87 7.45 2.06
C ASN A 4 10.13 8.79 2.27
N ARG A 5 10.76 9.92 1.93
CA ARG A 5 10.17 11.26 2.16
C ARG A 5 8.85 11.49 1.43
N PHE A 6 8.69 10.96 0.22
CA PHE A 6 7.46 11.08 -0.58
C PHE A 6 6.32 10.25 0.05
N GLU A 7 6.64 9.02 0.42
CA GLU A 7 5.74 8.08 1.10
C GLU A 7 5.27 8.64 2.45
N GLN A 8 6.21 9.14 3.25
CA GLN A 8 5.94 9.76 4.54
C GLN A 8 5.01 10.96 4.38
N ARG A 9 5.29 11.86 3.41
CA ARG A 9 4.46 13.02 3.13
C ARG A 9 3.01 12.67 2.77
N VAL A 10 2.81 11.66 1.92
CA VAL A 10 1.44 11.19 1.60
C VAL A 10 0.76 10.64 2.84
N PHE A 11 1.46 9.83 3.62
CA PHE A 11 0.92 9.23 4.83
C PHE A 11 0.51 10.29 5.86
N ASP A 12 1.38 11.26 6.16
CA ASP A 12 1.12 12.37 7.07
C ASP A 12 -0.05 13.24 6.59
N TYR A 13 -0.11 13.51 5.30
CA TYR A 13 -1.22 14.25 4.71
C TYR A 13 -2.56 13.53 4.89
N TRP A 14 -2.61 12.19 4.70
CA TRP A 14 -3.82 11.42 4.99
C TRP A 14 -4.21 11.41 6.47
N GLN A 15 -3.26 11.57 7.41
CA GLN A 15 -3.63 11.68 8.83
C GLN A 15 -4.42 12.96 9.12
N GLY A 16 -4.11 14.07 8.43
CA GLY A 16 -4.84 15.33 8.54
C GLY A 16 -6.13 15.40 7.70
N HIS A 17 -6.28 14.53 6.70
CA HIS A 17 -7.34 14.61 5.70
C HIS A 17 -8.23 13.35 5.71
N ARG A 18 -9.28 13.36 6.55
CA ARG A 18 -10.12 12.20 6.81
C ARG A 18 -10.84 11.66 5.56
N ASP A 19 -11.39 12.53 4.73
CA ASP A 19 -12.12 12.12 3.52
C ASP A 19 -11.20 11.42 2.52
N GLU A 20 -10.01 11.97 2.31
CA GLU A 20 -9.00 11.39 1.42
C GLU A 20 -8.50 10.05 1.96
N ARG A 21 -8.28 9.97 3.27
CA ARG A 21 -7.94 8.71 3.94
C ARG A 21 -9.03 7.66 3.74
N GLN A 22 -10.31 8.02 3.89
CA GLN A 22 -11.43 7.08 3.71
C GLN A 22 -11.50 6.58 2.26
N PHE A 23 -11.42 7.48 1.28
CA PHE A 23 -11.37 7.11 -0.14
C PHE A 23 -10.26 6.09 -0.43
N TRP A 24 -9.04 6.35 0.08
CA TRP A 24 -7.93 5.44 -0.12
C TRP A 24 -8.07 4.13 0.66
N GLN A 25 -8.64 4.16 1.87
CA GLN A 25 -8.96 2.95 2.64
C GLN A 25 -9.92 2.04 1.87
N GLU A 26 -11.00 2.58 1.34
CA GLU A 26 -11.98 1.83 0.56
C GLU A 26 -11.35 1.26 -0.71
N LYS A 27 -10.60 2.08 -1.45
CA LYS A 27 -9.91 1.65 -2.68
C LYS A 27 -8.88 0.56 -2.42
N VAL A 28 -8.07 0.68 -1.37
CA VAL A 28 -7.06 -0.34 -0.97
C VAL A 28 -7.76 -1.64 -0.60
N ARG A 29 -8.80 -1.60 0.24
CA ARG A 29 -9.57 -2.79 0.63
C ARG A 29 -10.20 -3.48 -0.57
N ALA A 30 -10.79 -2.72 -1.49
CA ALA A 30 -11.37 -3.26 -2.71
C ALA A 30 -10.32 -3.92 -3.61
N LEU A 31 -9.15 -3.29 -3.79
CA LEU A 31 -8.04 -3.84 -4.57
C LEU A 31 -7.50 -5.14 -4.00
N VAL A 32 -7.23 -5.18 -2.69
CA VAL A 32 -6.70 -6.37 -2.02
C VAL A 32 -7.73 -7.51 -2.07
N LYS A 33 -9.02 -7.21 -1.89
CA LYS A 33 -10.10 -8.20 -2.04
C LYS A 33 -10.19 -8.74 -3.47
N THR A 34 -10.02 -7.88 -4.47
CA THR A 34 -10.12 -8.27 -5.89
C THR A 34 -8.93 -9.12 -6.34
N LEU A 35 -7.72 -8.75 -5.93
CA LEU A 35 -6.50 -9.46 -6.34
C LEU A 35 -6.25 -10.72 -5.51
N GLY A 36 -6.69 -10.74 -4.25
CA GLY A 36 -6.45 -11.85 -3.34
C GLY A 36 -4.97 -12.05 -2.96
N ASP A 37 -4.08 -11.13 -3.36
CA ASP A 37 -2.65 -11.16 -3.08
C ASP A 37 -2.15 -9.76 -2.67
N ASP A 38 -1.53 -9.68 -1.50
CA ASP A 38 -1.12 -8.41 -0.90
C ASP A 38 0.07 -7.81 -1.65
N HIS A 39 0.96 -8.64 -2.21
CA HIS A 39 2.12 -8.16 -2.97
C HIS A 39 1.72 -7.63 -4.36
N ALA A 40 0.78 -8.29 -5.03
CA ALA A 40 0.17 -7.83 -6.27
C ALA A 40 -0.59 -6.53 -6.05
N ALA A 41 -1.36 -6.43 -4.95
CA ALA A 41 -2.03 -5.20 -4.57
C ALA A 41 -1.04 -4.07 -4.29
N ALA A 42 0.05 -4.33 -3.56
CA ALA A 42 1.09 -3.34 -3.29
C ALA A 42 1.74 -2.83 -4.59
N THR A 43 2.02 -3.73 -5.53
CA THR A 43 2.59 -3.38 -6.85
C THR A 43 1.63 -2.53 -7.67
N ARG A 44 0.32 -2.79 -7.60
CA ARG A 44 -0.68 -1.96 -8.29
C ARG A 44 -0.82 -0.58 -7.63
N LEU A 45 -0.80 -0.54 -6.30
CA LEU A 45 -0.92 0.69 -5.50
C LEU A 45 0.31 1.59 -5.63
N ASP A 46 1.51 1.04 -5.83
CA ASP A 46 2.72 1.81 -6.08
C ASP A 46 2.53 2.86 -7.20
N GLY A 47 2.00 2.42 -8.34
CA GLY A 47 1.75 3.31 -9.48
C GLY A 47 0.63 4.31 -9.22
N GLU A 48 -0.43 3.89 -8.51
CA GLU A 48 -1.57 4.76 -8.17
C GLU A 48 -1.16 5.85 -7.16
N PHE A 49 -0.36 5.51 -6.16
CA PHE A 49 0.14 6.47 -5.16
C PHE A 49 1.11 7.46 -5.76
N TRP A 50 1.95 7.03 -6.70
CA TRP A 50 2.81 7.96 -7.42
C TRP A 50 1.99 8.95 -8.26
N ARG A 51 1.00 8.46 -9.01
CA ARG A 51 0.08 9.33 -9.77
C ARG A 51 -0.64 10.33 -8.87
N TYR A 52 -1.17 9.84 -7.76
CA TYR A 52 -1.80 10.68 -6.74
C TYR A 52 -0.86 11.77 -6.23
N TYR A 53 0.41 11.44 -5.93
CA TYR A 53 1.40 12.42 -5.50
C TYR A 53 1.60 13.52 -6.57
N VAL A 54 1.77 13.12 -7.83
CA VAL A 54 1.96 14.04 -8.96
C VAL A 54 0.73 14.94 -9.13
N GLU A 55 -0.48 14.37 -9.10
CA GLU A 55 -1.73 15.15 -9.20
C GLU A 55 -1.85 16.16 -8.05
N ARG A 56 -1.60 15.72 -6.81
CA ARG A 56 -1.65 16.59 -5.63
C ARG A 56 -0.56 17.66 -5.65
N SER A 57 0.60 17.41 -6.24
CA SER A 57 1.66 18.41 -6.39
C SER A 57 1.28 19.58 -7.31
N GLY A 58 0.25 19.44 -8.14
CA GLY A 58 -0.30 20.54 -8.93
C GLY A 58 -1.18 21.51 -8.14
N VAL A 59 -1.86 21.03 -7.09
CA VAL A 59 -2.97 21.77 -6.45
C VAL A 59 -2.83 21.96 -4.94
N VAL A 60 -2.11 21.07 -4.25
CA VAL A 60 -1.97 21.12 -2.79
C VAL A 60 -0.61 21.74 -2.40
N PRO A 61 -0.60 22.81 -1.57
CA PRO A 61 0.62 23.55 -1.24
C PRO A 61 1.77 22.67 -0.71
N VAL A 62 1.50 21.73 0.20
CA VAL A 62 2.56 20.87 0.79
C VAL A 62 3.25 19.97 -0.23
N PHE A 63 2.51 19.48 -1.23
CA PHE A 63 3.08 18.66 -2.31
C PHE A 63 3.74 19.52 -3.37
N LYS A 64 3.16 20.69 -3.66
CA LYS A 64 3.69 21.64 -4.63
C LYS A 64 5.04 22.19 -4.20
N ASP A 65 5.15 22.61 -2.94
CA ASP A 65 6.40 23.13 -2.38
C ASP A 65 7.50 22.05 -2.43
N ALA A 66 7.18 20.85 -1.92
CA ALA A 66 8.07 19.70 -1.99
C ALA A 66 8.51 19.35 -3.41
N ALA A 67 7.59 19.34 -4.38
CA ALA A 67 7.90 19.08 -5.78
C ALA A 67 8.84 20.14 -6.39
N ARG A 68 8.76 21.41 -5.95
CA ARG A 68 9.67 22.47 -6.39
C ARG A 68 11.07 22.33 -5.80
N HIS A 69 11.16 21.87 -4.55
CA HIS A 69 12.43 21.71 -3.84
C HIS A 69 13.16 20.40 -4.18
N GLU A 70 12.42 19.29 -4.31
CA GLU A 70 12.97 17.93 -4.47
C GLU A 70 12.87 17.42 -5.91
N GLY A 71 12.00 18.02 -6.73
CA GLY A 71 11.66 17.54 -8.07
C GLY A 71 10.62 16.40 -8.06
N LEU A 72 10.12 16.06 -9.25
CA LEU A 72 9.13 14.98 -9.48
C LEU A 72 9.76 13.78 -10.22
N GLN A 73 10.86 13.26 -9.69
CA GLN A 73 11.46 12.04 -10.23
C GLN A 73 10.66 10.81 -9.78
N ARG A 74 10.33 9.92 -10.73
CA ARG A 74 9.56 8.70 -10.47
C ARG A 74 10.18 7.93 -9.31
N THR A 75 9.45 7.86 -8.21
CA THR A 75 9.90 7.19 -6.98
C THR A 75 8.95 6.06 -6.63
N SER A 76 9.49 5.00 -6.04
CA SER A 76 8.70 3.87 -5.52
C SER A 76 7.89 4.31 -4.31
N MET A 77 6.61 3.96 -4.31
CA MET A 77 5.63 4.15 -3.23
C MET A 77 5.23 2.80 -2.61
N LYS A 78 6.06 1.78 -2.82
CA LYS A 78 5.76 0.40 -2.42
C LYS A 78 5.75 0.21 -0.90
N ASN A 79 6.63 0.86 -0.14
CA ASN A 79 6.60 0.74 1.32
C ASN A 79 5.33 1.37 1.90
N LEU A 80 4.87 2.49 1.31
CA LEU A 80 3.58 3.08 1.66
C LEU A 80 2.44 2.10 1.36
N ALA A 81 2.44 1.47 0.19
CA ALA A 81 1.46 0.47 -0.19
C ALA A 81 1.42 -0.71 0.78
N GLU A 82 2.56 -1.30 1.10
CA GLU A 82 2.68 -2.39 2.06
C GLU A 82 2.22 -1.96 3.47
N LEU A 83 2.59 -0.75 3.89
CA LEU A 83 2.17 -0.19 5.18
C LEU A 83 0.65 -0.06 5.25
N VAL A 84 0.02 0.58 4.26
CA VAL A 84 -1.43 0.83 4.33
C VAL A 84 -2.26 -0.43 4.14
N ILE A 85 -1.79 -1.40 3.36
CA ILE A 85 -2.44 -2.72 3.30
C ILE A 85 -2.44 -3.34 4.70
N ARG A 86 -1.28 -3.36 5.38
CA ARG A 86 -1.17 -3.92 6.73
C ARG A 86 -2.00 -3.18 7.77
N VAL A 87 -2.15 -1.87 7.66
CA VAL A 87 -2.86 -1.03 8.64
C VAL A 87 -4.37 -1.01 8.39
N TRP A 88 -4.81 -1.04 7.13
CA TRP A 88 -6.23 -0.85 6.77
C TRP A 88 -6.97 -2.13 6.40
N VAL A 89 -6.26 -3.18 6.00
CA VAL A 89 -6.84 -4.49 5.69
C VAL A 89 -6.65 -5.39 6.89
N GLU A 90 -7.74 -6.02 7.33
CA GLU A 90 -7.67 -7.01 8.41
C GLU A 90 -6.71 -8.13 8.01
N PRO A 91 -5.85 -8.59 8.94
CA PRO A 91 -4.91 -9.67 8.66
C PRO A 91 -5.69 -10.91 8.23
N ARG A 92 -5.55 -11.29 6.96
CA ARG A 92 -6.18 -12.51 6.46
C ARG A 92 -5.62 -13.70 7.25
N PRO A 93 -6.47 -14.62 7.76
CA PRO A 93 -5.96 -15.83 8.38
C PRO A 93 -5.07 -16.55 7.37
N LYS A 94 -3.79 -16.73 7.72
CA LYS A 94 -2.84 -17.48 6.89
C LYS A 94 -3.49 -18.82 6.56
N LYS A 95 -3.69 -19.12 5.27
CA LYS A 95 -3.99 -20.48 4.84
C LYS A 95 -2.91 -21.37 5.44
N LYS A 96 -3.26 -22.21 6.42
CA LYS A 96 -2.38 -23.28 6.89
C LYS A 96 -1.97 -24.03 5.63
N LYS A 97 -0.67 -23.99 5.30
CA LYS A 97 -0.09 -25.01 4.43
C LYS A 97 -0.54 -26.33 5.04
N ALA A 98 -1.33 -27.11 4.30
CA ALA A 98 -1.57 -28.48 4.69
C ALA A 98 -0.17 -29.11 4.84
N GLU A 99 0.19 -29.50 6.05
CA GLU A 99 1.24 -30.46 6.29
C GLU A 99 0.76 -31.79 5.69
N GLU A 100 0.90 -31.92 4.38
CA GLU A 100 0.95 -33.22 3.72
C GLU A 100 2.31 -33.84 4.05
N GLY A 101 2.26 -34.87 4.90
CA GLY A 101 3.45 -35.60 5.33
C GLY A 101 3.29 -36.46 6.58
N ALA A 102 2.08 -36.63 7.13
CA ALA A 102 1.81 -37.66 8.13
C ALA A 102 1.02 -38.81 7.50
N GLY A 103 1.70 -39.93 7.26
CA GLY A 103 1.03 -41.22 7.03
C GLY A 103 1.48 -41.96 5.78
N MET A 104 2.71 -42.45 5.74
CA MET A 104 3.04 -43.60 4.90
C MET A 104 3.96 -44.56 5.64
N LEU A 105 3.35 -45.51 6.36
CA LEU A 105 3.93 -46.83 6.60
C LEU A 105 2.78 -47.84 6.55
N PRO A 106 2.65 -48.67 5.51
CA PRO A 106 1.86 -49.89 5.61
C PRO A 106 2.74 -50.95 6.27
N GLY A 107 2.38 -51.33 7.50
CA GLY A 107 2.86 -52.55 8.13
C GLY A 107 1.73 -53.58 8.13
N PHE A 108 1.80 -54.54 7.21
CA PHE A 108 1.23 -55.88 7.32
C PHE A 108 2.10 -56.84 6.51
#